data_AF-A0A090FBI2-F1
#
_entry.id   AF-A0A090FBI2-F1
#
_cell.length_a   1.000
_cell.length_b   1.000
_cell.length_c   1.000
_cell.angle_alpha   90.00
_cell.angle_beta   90.00
_cell.angle_gamma   90.00
#
_symmetry.space_group_name_H-M   'P 1'
#
loop_
_entity.id
_entity.type
_entity.pdbx_description
1 polymer ?
#
loop_
_entity_poly.entity_id
_entity_poly.type
_entity_poly.pdbx_seq_one_letter_code
_entity_poly.pdbx_strand_id
1 'polypeptide(L)'
;MTATENPTVDEAPLSFECDLPDPPEKVWRALTEPELLAAWLMPNDIKAEAGSRFAFAGPDAPIECEVLEAEPGGLLRYSWRERPGAKDADQLPAFDSIVTFTLARTASGGTHLRIVHDGFVPLAQPLVAVSGAGCGLSLDARKAPTAANAPCMMLRAA
;
A
#
# COMPACT_ATOMS: atom_id res chain seq x y z
N MET A 1 -17.02 6.25 39.44
CA MET A 1 -17.10 5.21 38.40
C MET A 1 -17.05 5.91 37.05
N THR A 2 -15.85 6.19 36.55
CA THR A 2 -15.66 6.69 35.18
C THR A 2 -15.13 5.51 34.37
N ALA A 3 -15.98 4.99 33.50
CA ALA A 3 -15.61 3.93 32.58
C ALA A 3 -14.51 4.46 31.66
N THR A 4 -13.36 3.80 31.69
CA THR A 4 -12.31 3.96 30.69
C THR A 4 -12.83 3.39 29.39
N GLU A 5 -13.21 4.26 28.46
CA GLU A 5 -13.49 3.90 27.09
C GLU A 5 -12.14 3.50 26.46
N ASN A 6 -11.99 2.20 26.17
CA ASN A 6 -10.85 1.68 25.43
C ASN A 6 -10.90 2.26 24.01
N PRO A 7 -9.83 2.89 23.48
CA PRO A 7 -9.81 3.26 22.08
C PRO A 7 -9.83 1.98 21.24
N THR A 8 -10.89 1.83 20.44
CA THR A 8 -10.95 0.90 19.31
C THR A 8 -9.72 1.16 18.45
N VAL A 9 -8.87 0.14 18.25
CA VAL A 9 -7.68 0.26 17.41
C VAL A 9 -8.15 0.62 16.00
N ASP A 10 -7.73 1.81 15.60
CA ASP A 10 -8.23 2.65 14.52
C ASP A 10 -8.02 2.01 13.14
N GLU A 11 -9.06 1.98 12.30
CA GLU A 11 -9.00 1.73 10.84
C GLU A 11 -8.36 2.91 10.09
N ALA A 12 -7.48 3.68 10.76
CA ALA A 12 -6.92 4.90 10.23
C ALA A 12 -6.04 4.63 9.00
N PRO A 13 -6.15 5.47 7.96
CA PRO A 13 -5.36 5.33 6.76
C PRO A 13 -3.86 5.50 7.06
N LEU A 14 -3.02 4.74 6.38
CA LEU A 14 -1.56 4.93 6.42
C LEU A 14 -1.19 6.01 5.40
N SER A 15 -0.73 7.16 5.86
CA SER A 15 -0.33 8.28 5.00
C SER A 15 1.16 8.58 5.09
N PHE A 16 1.77 8.84 3.95
CA PHE A 16 3.16 9.27 3.81
C PHE A 16 3.24 10.50 2.90
N GLU A 17 4.10 11.46 3.25
CA GLU A 17 4.29 12.69 2.50
C GLU A 17 5.77 13.04 2.38
N CYS A 18 6.19 13.55 1.22
CA CYS A 18 7.55 14.06 1.02
C CYS A 18 7.60 15.11 -0.10
N ASP A 19 8.61 15.99 -0.04
CA ASP A 19 8.93 16.91 -1.12
C ASP A 19 10.08 16.37 -1.97
N LEU A 20 9.86 16.29 -3.27
CA LEU A 20 10.83 15.86 -4.27
C LEU A 20 11.32 17.09 -5.07
N PRO A 21 12.62 17.16 -5.41
CA PRO A 21 13.15 18.26 -6.21
C PRO A 21 12.72 18.19 -7.69
N ASP A 22 12.25 17.02 -8.13
CA ASP A 22 11.82 16.76 -9.50
C ASP A 22 10.39 17.25 -9.78
N PRO A 23 10.07 17.67 -11.01
CA PRO A 23 8.75 18.16 -11.36
C PRO A 23 7.71 17.02 -11.45
N PRO A 24 6.40 17.29 -11.27
CA PRO A 24 5.35 16.26 -11.21
C PRO A 24 5.31 15.33 -12.41
N GLU A 25 5.68 15.80 -13.59
CA GLU A 25 5.70 14.98 -14.81
C GLU A 25 6.76 13.89 -14.73
N LYS A 26 7.92 14.16 -14.10
CA LYS A 26 8.97 13.16 -13.88
C LYS A 26 8.57 12.16 -12.79
N VAL A 27 7.96 12.66 -11.70
CA VAL A 27 7.45 11.80 -10.62
C VAL A 27 6.33 10.89 -11.16
N TRP A 28 5.43 11.43 -11.97
CA TRP A 28 4.37 10.66 -12.62
C TRP A 28 4.90 9.47 -13.41
N ARG A 29 5.93 9.69 -14.24
CA ARG A 29 6.58 8.60 -14.99
C ARG A 29 7.15 7.53 -14.06
N ALA A 30 7.76 7.91 -12.94
CA ALA A 30 8.26 6.95 -11.95
C ALA A 30 7.16 6.12 -11.27
N LEU A 31 5.90 6.59 -11.28
CA LEU A 31 4.74 5.89 -10.75
C LEU A 31 3.98 5.07 -11.80
N THR A 32 4.19 5.33 -13.09
CA THR A 32 3.33 4.83 -14.18
C THR A 32 4.05 4.10 -15.31
N GLU A 33 5.37 4.23 -15.40
CA GLU A 33 6.18 3.44 -16.33
C GLU A 33 6.66 2.15 -15.62
N PRO A 34 6.31 0.96 -16.13
CA PRO A 34 6.59 -0.31 -15.45
C PRO A 34 8.05 -0.48 -15.04
N GLU A 35 8.98 -0.14 -15.93
CA GLU A 35 10.43 -0.26 -15.69
C GLU A 35 10.91 0.69 -14.59
N LEU A 36 10.39 1.93 -14.55
CA LEU A 36 10.76 2.90 -13.52
C LEU A 36 10.13 2.56 -12.17
N LEU A 37 8.87 2.13 -12.17
CA LEU A 37 8.18 1.69 -10.96
C LEU A 37 8.85 0.45 -10.36
N ALA A 38 9.29 -0.49 -11.21
CA ALA A 38 10.01 -1.68 -10.77
C ALA A 38 11.36 -1.38 -10.13
N ALA A 39 12.00 -0.25 -10.46
CA ALA A 39 13.30 0.13 -9.90
C ALA A 39 13.26 0.44 -8.41
N TRP A 40 12.10 0.81 -7.86
CA TRP A 40 11.96 1.19 -6.44
C TRP A 40 10.84 0.47 -5.70
N LEU A 41 9.91 -0.18 -6.40
CA LEU A 41 8.84 -0.97 -5.81
C LEU A 41 8.98 -2.46 -6.15
N MET A 42 8.35 -2.92 -7.23
CA MET A 42 8.33 -4.33 -7.66
C MET A 42 8.12 -4.44 -9.18
N PRO A 43 8.63 -5.50 -9.85
CA PRO A 43 8.29 -5.78 -11.24
C PRO A 43 6.77 -5.81 -11.44
N ASN A 44 6.29 -5.18 -12.51
CA ASN A 44 4.87 -5.01 -12.78
C ASN A 44 4.62 -4.76 -14.27
N ASP A 45 3.35 -4.72 -14.65
CA ASP A 45 2.87 -4.43 -15.99
C ASP A 45 1.82 -3.29 -16.02
N ILE A 46 1.99 -2.29 -15.14
CA ILE A 46 1.02 -1.19 -14.99
C ILE A 46 0.75 -0.46 -16.32
N LYS A 47 -0.51 -0.07 -16.50
CA LYS A 47 -0.95 0.89 -17.53
C LYS A 47 -1.74 1.97 -16.81
N ALA A 48 -1.30 3.23 -16.93
CA ALA A 48 -1.92 4.37 -16.25
C ALA A 48 -3.23 4.82 -16.93
N GLU A 49 -4.17 3.89 -17.06
CA GLU A 49 -5.48 4.06 -17.67
C GLU A 49 -6.52 3.50 -16.70
N ALA A 50 -7.52 4.30 -16.33
CA ALA A 50 -8.59 3.86 -15.43
C ALA A 50 -9.30 2.61 -15.98
N GLY A 51 -9.58 1.64 -15.10
CA GLY A 51 -10.11 0.32 -15.42
C GLY A 51 -9.07 -0.71 -15.85
N SER A 52 -7.81 -0.31 -16.07
CA SER A 52 -6.75 -1.27 -16.42
C SER A 52 -6.34 -2.11 -15.22
N ARG A 53 -6.17 -3.41 -15.46
CA ARG A 53 -5.64 -4.35 -14.47
C ARG A 53 -4.17 -4.62 -14.74
N PHE A 54 -3.45 -4.79 -13.64
CA PHE A 54 -2.02 -5.11 -13.64
C PHE A 54 -1.70 -5.88 -12.37
N ALA A 55 -0.49 -6.44 -12.27
CA ALA A 55 -0.03 -7.09 -11.07
C ALA A 55 1.40 -6.72 -10.71
N PHE A 56 1.68 -6.59 -9.41
CA PHE A 56 3.06 -6.64 -8.94
C PHE A 56 3.48 -8.09 -8.77
N ALA A 57 4.71 -8.40 -9.17
CA ALA A 57 5.38 -9.66 -8.83
C ALA A 57 5.79 -9.63 -7.35
N GLY A 58 4.81 -9.86 -6.47
CA GLY A 58 5.01 -9.97 -5.03
C GLY A 58 5.89 -11.16 -4.65
N PRO A 59 6.44 -11.18 -3.42
CA PRO A 59 7.42 -12.18 -2.99
C PRO A 59 6.85 -13.61 -2.94
N ASP A 60 5.60 -13.77 -2.50
CA ASP A 60 4.95 -15.07 -2.33
C ASP A 60 3.90 -15.35 -3.40
N ALA A 61 3.16 -14.33 -3.79
CA ALA A 61 2.11 -14.39 -4.80
C ALA A 61 2.00 -13.03 -5.53
N PRO A 62 1.46 -13.02 -6.76
CA PRO A 62 1.12 -11.77 -7.44
C PRO A 62 0.16 -10.92 -6.60
N ILE A 63 0.40 -9.62 -6.56
CA ILE A 63 -0.51 -8.64 -5.95
C ILE A 63 -1.37 -8.08 -7.06
N GLU A 64 -2.68 -8.32 -7.00
CA GLU A 64 -3.61 -7.90 -8.04
C GLU A 64 -4.03 -6.44 -7.86
N CYS A 65 -3.89 -5.67 -8.93
CA CYS A 65 -4.22 -4.25 -8.94
C CYS A 65 -5.18 -3.89 -10.08
N GLU A 66 -5.99 -2.86 -9.85
CA GLU A 66 -6.83 -2.22 -10.84
C GLU A 66 -6.69 -0.72 -10.68
N VAL A 67 -6.34 -0.02 -11.76
CA VAL A 67 -6.28 1.45 -11.77
C VAL A 67 -7.71 1.97 -11.70
N LEU A 68 -8.01 2.71 -10.64
CA LEU A 68 -9.33 3.30 -10.41
C LEU A 68 -9.43 4.68 -11.04
N GLU A 69 -8.40 5.51 -10.83
CA GLU A 69 -8.30 6.87 -11.39
C GLU A 69 -6.85 7.15 -11.80
N ALA A 70 -6.68 7.85 -12.91
CA ALA A 70 -5.37 8.28 -13.40
C ALA A 70 -5.50 9.65 -14.09
N GLU A 71 -4.96 10.67 -13.44
CA GLU A 71 -4.83 12.04 -13.96
C GLU A 71 -3.34 12.37 -14.12
N PRO A 72 -2.83 12.44 -15.37
CA PRO A 72 -1.41 12.67 -15.63
C PRO A 72 -0.82 13.84 -14.85
N GLY A 73 0.18 13.55 -14.02
CA GLY A 73 0.90 14.56 -13.22
C GLY A 73 0.19 15.03 -11.96
N GLY A 74 -1.00 14.50 -11.63
CA GLY A 74 -1.81 14.97 -10.50
C GLY A 74 -2.25 13.86 -9.54
N LEU A 75 -2.89 12.81 -10.06
CA LEU A 75 -3.55 11.79 -9.23
C LEU A 75 -3.41 10.40 -9.85
N LEU A 76 -2.94 9.44 -9.06
CA LEU A 76 -2.99 8.02 -9.42
C LEU A 76 -3.63 7.26 -8.27
N ARG A 77 -4.67 6.47 -8.56
CA ARG A 77 -5.38 5.68 -7.55
C ARG A 77 -5.60 4.27 -8.08
N TYR A 78 -5.21 3.26 -7.31
CA TYR A 78 -5.40 1.86 -7.69
C TYR A 78 -5.69 0.97 -6.49
N SER A 79 -6.38 -0.15 -6.71
CA SER A 79 -6.57 -1.18 -5.68
C SER A 79 -5.27 -1.97 -5.43
N TRP A 80 -5.10 -2.46 -4.22
CA TRP A 80 -4.05 -3.38 -3.83
C TRP A 80 -4.67 -4.60 -3.19
N ARG A 81 -4.61 -5.75 -3.86
CA ARG A 81 -5.20 -7.00 -3.38
C ARG A 81 -4.12 -8.05 -3.25
N GLU A 82 -3.79 -8.35 -2.01
CA GLU A 82 -2.80 -9.34 -1.64
C GLU A 82 -3.50 -10.60 -1.16
N ARG A 83 -3.08 -11.75 -1.69
CA ARG A 83 -3.63 -13.05 -1.34
C ARG A 83 -2.50 -13.88 -0.71
N PRO A 84 -2.77 -14.62 0.38
CA PRO A 84 -1.77 -15.49 0.96
C PRO A 84 -1.30 -16.53 -0.06
N GLY A 85 -0.01 -16.84 -0.05
CA GLY A 85 0.51 -17.98 -0.81
C GLY A 85 -0.16 -19.28 -0.36
N ALA A 86 -0.23 -20.28 -1.25
CA ALA A 86 -0.92 -21.55 -0.99
C ALA A 86 -0.41 -22.32 0.26
N LYS A 87 0.82 -22.01 0.73
CA LYS A 87 1.42 -22.63 1.92
C LYS A 87 1.00 -21.95 3.23
N ASP A 88 0.52 -20.72 3.16
CA ASP A 88 0.22 -19.85 4.30
C ASP A 88 -1.23 -19.36 4.31
N ALA A 89 -2.09 -19.96 3.46
CA ALA A 89 -3.51 -19.63 3.34
C ALA A 89 -4.28 -19.72 4.66
N ASP A 90 -3.88 -20.65 5.53
CA ASP A 90 -4.49 -20.84 6.86
C ASP A 90 -3.89 -19.90 7.93
N GLN A 91 -2.82 -19.16 7.63
CA GLN A 91 -2.05 -18.38 8.61
C GLN A 91 -2.14 -16.87 8.43
N LEU A 92 -2.26 -16.38 7.19
CA LEU A 92 -2.36 -14.96 6.89
C LEU A 92 -3.71 -14.65 6.22
N PRO A 93 -4.42 -13.59 6.64
CA PRO A 93 -5.64 -13.18 5.97
C PRO A 93 -5.31 -12.51 4.62
N ALA A 94 -6.21 -12.64 3.66
CA ALA A 94 -6.17 -11.83 2.45
C ALA A 94 -6.41 -10.35 2.81
N PHE A 95 -5.74 -9.47 2.07
CA PHE A 95 -5.67 -8.05 2.37
C PHE A 95 -6.04 -7.23 1.14
N ASP A 96 -7.03 -6.37 1.31
CA ASP A 96 -7.47 -5.41 0.29
C ASP A 96 -7.31 -3.98 0.82
N SER A 97 -6.71 -3.10 0.01
CA SER A 97 -6.63 -1.67 0.27
C SER A 97 -6.72 -0.86 -1.03
N ILE A 98 -6.85 0.46 -0.91
CA ILE A 98 -6.70 1.40 -2.00
C ILE A 98 -5.45 2.24 -1.75
N VAL A 99 -4.64 2.41 -2.80
CA VAL A 99 -3.46 3.26 -2.79
C VAL A 99 -3.75 4.51 -3.61
N THR A 100 -3.59 5.67 -2.99
CA THR A 100 -3.79 6.98 -3.63
C THR A 100 -2.50 7.80 -3.59
N PHE A 101 -2.00 8.18 -4.76
CA PHE A 101 -0.89 9.12 -4.94
C PHE A 101 -1.43 10.47 -5.39
N THR A 102 -1.07 11.54 -4.69
CA THR A 102 -1.35 12.91 -5.10
C THR A 102 -0.04 13.66 -5.30
N LEU A 103 0.09 14.32 -6.45
CA LEU A 103 1.26 15.09 -6.85
C LEU A 103 0.84 16.55 -6.98
N ALA A 104 1.48 17.42 -6.20
CA ALA A 104 1.27 18.86 -6.30
C ALA A 104 2.59 19.56 -6.60
N ARG A 105 2.61 20.45 -7.60
CA ARG A 105 3.80 21.26 -7.90
C ARG A 105 4.11 22.19 -6.73
N THR A 106 5.34 22.19 -6.25
CA THR A 106 5.79 23.12 -5.20
C THR A 106 6.21 24.47 -5.78
N ALA A 107 6.32 25.49 -4.93
CA ALA A 107 6.79 26.82 -5.34
C ALA A 107 8.22 26.81 -5.92
N SER A 108 9.06 25.85 -5.54
CA SER A 108 10.42 25.68 -6.07
C SER A 108 10.45 24.93 -7.42
N GLY A 109 9.30 24.49 -7.93
CA GLY A 109 9.18 23.74 -9.19
C GLY A 109 9.26 22.22 -9.03
N GLY A 110 9.51 21.72 -7.82
CA GLY A 110 9.49 20.30 -7.47
C GLY A 110 8.07 19.75 -7.25
N THR A 111 7.97 18.61 -6.55
CA THR A 111 6.70 17.91 -6.31
C THR A 111 6.52 17.60 -4.83
N HIS A 112 5.40 18.03 -4.27
CA HIS A 112 4.89 17.49 -3.02
C HIS A 112 4.13 16.20 -3.34
N LEU A 113 4.66 15.07 -2.90
CA LEU A 113 4.10 13.75 -3.11
C LEU A 113 3.42 13.28 -1.82
N ARG A 114 2.15 12.90 -1.93
CA ARG A 114 1.39 12.28 -0.86
C ARG A 114 0.92 10.90 -1.28
N ILE A 115 1.10 9.92 -0.40
CA ILE A 115 0.70 8.52 -0.60
C ILE A 115 -0.21 8.13 0.55
N VAL A 116 -1.40 7.61 0.24
CA VAL A 116 -2.35 7.12 1.24
C VAL A 116 -2.73 5.69 0.92
N HIS A 117 -2.67 4.82 1.92
CA HIS A 117 -3.33 3.52 1.93
C HIS A 117 -4.53 3.59 2.84
N ASP A 118 -5.71 3.33 2.29
CA ASP A 118 -6.96 3.32 3.02
C ASP A 118 -7.88 2.20 2.54
N GLY A 119 -9.08 2.13 3.13
CA GLY A 119 -10.06 1.09 2.79
C GLY A 119 -9.61 -0.32 3.14
N PHE A 120 -8.86 -0.47 4.23
CA PHE A 120 -8.40 -1.77 4.72
C PHE A 120 -9.60 -2.66 5.06
N VAL A 121 -9.86 -3.68 4.24
CA VAL A 121 -10.89 -4.68 4.53
C VAL A 121 -10.18 -6.02 4.76
N PRO A 122 -10.07 -6.48 6.03
CA PRO A 122 -9.68 -7.86 6.29
C PRO A 122 -10.76 -8.78 5.71
N LEU A 123 -10.39 -9.63 4.74
CA LEU A 123 -11.30 -10.67 4.28
C LEU A 123 -11.34 -11.76 5.37
N ALA A 124 -12.39 -11.72 6.20
CA ALA A 124 -12.59 -12.66 7.29
C ALA A 124 -12.54 -14.12 6.78
N GLN A 125 -11.70 -14.94 7.42
CA GLN A 125 -11.73 -16.40 7.24
C GLN A 125 -13.00 -16.98 7.91
N PRO A 126 -13.57 -18.10 7.44
CA PRO A 126 -14.65 -18.78 8.16
C PRO A 126 -14.11 -19.28 9.51
N LEU A 127 -14.71 -18.80 10.61
CA LEU A 127 -14.34 -19.16 11.98
C LEU A 127 -14.64 -20.64 12.25
N VAL A 128 -13.65 -21.51 12.14
CA VAL A 128 -13.72 -22.85 12.75
C VAL A 128 -13.22 -22.72 14.18
N ALA A 129 -14.14 -22.71 15.13
CA ALA A 129 -13.82 -22.72 16.56
C ALA A 129 -13.20 -24.06 16.95
N VAL A 130 -11.90 -24.07 17.26
CA VAL A 130 -11.29 -25.15 18.06
C VAL A 130 -10.98 -24.60 19.45
N SER A 131 -11.66 -25.16 20.44
CA SER A 131 -11.44 -24.84 21.85
C SER A 131 -10.42 -25.83 22.41
N GLY A 132 -9.27 -25.35 22.88
CA GLY A 132 -8.22 -26.19 23.47
C GLY A 132 -7.15 -25.38 24.20
N ALA A 133 -7.05 -25.58 25.51
CA ALA A 133 -6.27 -24.81 26.48
C ALA A 133 -4.75 -24.74 26.24
N GLY A 134 -4.13 -23.63 26.67
CA GLY A 134 -2.69 -23.58 26.91
C GLY A 134 -2.12 -22.17 27.09
N CYS A 135 -1.75 -21.81 28.32
CA CYS A 135 -1.06 -20.57 28.70
C CYS A 135 0.21 -20.30 27.89
N GLY A 136 0.44 -19.03 27.53
CA GLY A 136 1.73 -18.52 27.09
C GLY A 136 1.65 -17.08 26.59
N LEU A 137 1.68 -16.11 27.51
CA LEU A 137 1.92 -14.70 27.18
C LEU A 137 3.38 -14.52 26.77
N SER A 138 3.62 -14.04 25.55
CA SER A 138 4.87 -13.37 25.16
C SER A 138 4.50 -12.09 24.42
N LEU A 139 5.03 -10.98 24.92
CA LEU A 139 4.90 -9.63 24.38
C LEU A 139 5.98 -9.40 23.32
N ASP A 140 5.60 -8.55 22.35
CA ASP A 140 6.45 -7.74 21.48
C ASP A 140 6.99 -8.33 20.18
N ALA A 141 6.22 -8.12 19.12
CA ALA A 141 6.68 -7.37 17.95
C ALA A 141 5.46 -6.91 17.13
N ARG A 142 4.84 -5.78 17.50
CA ARG A 142 3.93 -5.09 16.57
C ARG A 142 4.76 -4.45 15.48
N LYS A 143 5.07 -5.23 14.44
CA LYS A 143 5.53 -4.65 13.17
C LYS A 143 4.28 -4.02 12.57
N ALA A 144 4.14 -2.70 12.69
CA ALA A 144 3.18 -1.96 11.88
C ALA A 144 3.42 -2.37 10.41
N PRO A 145 2.37 -2.65 9.62
CA PRO A 145 2.56 -2.98 8.22
C PRO A 145 3.25 -1.80 7.55
N THR A 146 4.53 -1.95 7.25
CA THR A 146 5.26 -0.99 6.43
C THR A 146 4.78 -1.24 5.01
N ALA A 147 3.99 -0.33 4.46
CA ALA A 147 3.59 -0.42 3.07
C ALA A 147 4.84 -0.49 2.18
N ALA A 148 4.84 -1.37 1.19
CA ALA A 148 6.00 -1.58 0.32
C ALA A 148 6.43 -0.30 -0.44
N ASN A 149 5.51 0.65 -0.58
CA ASN A 149 5.74 1.96 -1.19
C ASN A 149 5.95 3.10 -0.18
N ALA A 150 6.20 2.80 1.11
CA ALA A 150 6.61 3.81 2.06
C ALA A 150 7.85 4.52 1.47
N PRO A 151 7.82 5.84 1.27
CA PRO A 151 8.91 6.55 0.60
C PRO A 151 10.15 6.45 1.47
N CYS A 152 10.99 5.45 1.19
CA CYS A 152 12.35 5.42 1.69
C CYS A 152 13.10 6.54 0.96
N MET A 153 13.93 7.30 1.67
CA MET A 153 14.74 8.42 1.14
C MET A 153 15.81 7.98 0.11
N MET A 154 15.45 7.17 -0.88
CA MET A 154 16.35 6.59 -1.87
C MET A 154 15.84 6.75 -3.31
N LEU A 155 15.04 7.79 -3.60
CA LEU A 155 15.03 8.36 -4.95
C LEU A 155 16.27 9.26 -5.09
N ARG A 156 17.44 8.63 -5.14
CA ARG A 156 18.65 9.30 -5.63
C ARG A 156 18.50 9.45 -7.13
N ALA A 157 18.45 10.71 -7.56
CA ALA A 157 18.47 11.12 -8.95
C ALA A 157 19.52 10.33 -9.75
N ALA A 158 19.06 9.71 -10.84
CA ALA A 158 19.91 9.43 -11.99
C ALA A 158 20.13 10.73 -12.79
#